data_AF-A0A0G4FTX3-F1
#
_entry.id   AF-A0A0G4FTX3-F1
#
_cell.length_a   1.000
_cell.length_b   1.000
_cell.length_c   1.000
_cell.angle_alpha   90.00
_cell.angle_beta   90.00
_cell.angle_gamma   90.00
#
_symmetry.space_group_name_H-M   'P 1'
#
loop_
_entity.id
_entity.type
_entity.pdbx_description
1 polymer ?
#
loop_
_entity_poly.entity_id
_entity_poly.type
_entity_poly.pdbx_seq_one_letter_code
_entity_poly.pdbx_strand_id
1 'polypeptide(L)'
;MDALHEAQRGEALLSPAGINSGEETGTVQPQGEGEEIGEKQTRDDGLFVFLQHLQYLGLTSEALADLAKERDSFGFACLDLFLFQKARALGKVSVDALRGSIDISGTNGLSARNLFLFLDFLPSSVEELKLDSLAVKGRALPRFVRFLQRVQAARSGVGEAPHLKNFIFAQNSIGSTEAGRVFPLLLPSLEFLCLKGNPLGIPGIRAVAEGIRDGKAVSLRNLDLEDTGLNQEGVEILCRATEDRGLKVERDSESIRKSTCGRREPGCGGRRALCVSARNPCAVAPKVRALGRRYSKHC
;
A
#
# COMPACT_ATOMS: atom_id res chain seq x y z
N MET A 1 53.94 -41.52 -2.50
CA MET A 1 52.83 -40.80 -1.84
C MET A 1 52.12 -39.97 -2.90
N ASP A 2 51.82 -40.57 -4.06
CA ASP A 2 50.66 -41.45 -4.35
C ASP A 2 49.49 -40.53 -4.74
N ALA A 3 49.37 -40.15 -6.02
CA ALA A 3 49.00 -40.92 -7.22
C ALA A 3 47.48 -40.97 -7.45
N LEU A 4 47.14 -40.53 -8.66
CA LEU A 4 45.84 -40.52 -9.32
C LEU A 4 45.27 -41.94 -9.55
N HIS A 5 43.94 -42.03 -9.64
CA HIS A 5 43.20 -43.00 -10.47
C HIS A 5 41.98 -42.26 -11.05
N GLU A 6 41.90 -42.04 -12.37
CA GLU A 6 41.28 -42.92 -13.41
C GLU A 6 39.75 -43.07 -13.23
N ALA A 7 38.87 -42.56 -14.10
CA ALA A 7 38.66 -42.81 -15.54
C ALA A 7 38.08 -44.20 -15.86
N GLN A 8 36.85 -44.24 -16.41
CA GLN A 8 36.33 -45.12 -17.49
C GLN A 8 34.80 -44.90 -17.60
N ARG A 9 34.17 -44.46 -18.71
CA ARG A 9 34.05 -44.95 -20.11
C ARG A 9 33.35 -46.31 -20.28
N GLY A 10 32.35 -46.31 -21.16
CA GLY A 10 31.69 -47.48 -21.79
C GLY A 10 30.19 -47.18 -22.00
N GLU A 11 29.70 -46.69 -23.16
CA GLU A 11 29.45 -47.44 -24.42
C GLU A 11 28.77 -48.81 -24.20
N ALA A 12 27.78 -49.27 -24.94
CA ALA A 12 26.97 -48.78 -26.05
C ALA A 12 25.87 -49.84 -26.33
N LEU A 13 24.89 -49.48 -27.17
CA LEU A 13 24.11 -50.34 -28.08
C LEU A 13 23.18 -51.43 -27.48
N LEU A 14 21.89 -51.35 -27.86
CA LEU A 14 21.25 -52.29 -28.80
C LEU A 14 19.73 -52.03 -28.86
N SER A 15 19.25 -51.52 -30.00
CA SER A 15 17.93 -51.90 -30.53
C SER A 15 18.03 -53.32 -31.13
N PRO A 16 16.94 -54.09 -31.25
CA PRO A 16 16.11 -54.00 -32.46
C PRO A 16 14.61 -54.27 -32.28
N ALA A 17 13.92 -53.97 -33.38
CA ALA A 17 12.52 -54.10 -33.74
C ALA A 17 11.74 -55.34 -33.24
N GLY A 18 10.43 -55.13 -33.05
CA GLY A 18 9.41 -56.16 -33.01
C GLY A 18 8.08 -55.60 -33.53
N ILE A 19 7.69 -56.02 -34.73
CA ILE A 19 6.40 -55.79 -35.39
C ILE A 19 5.37 -56.73 -34.74
N ASN A 20 4.19 -56.24 -34.32
CA ASN A 20 2.94 -56.92 -34.69
C ASN A 20 1.67 -56.08 -34.53
N SER A 21 0.79 -56.30 -35.48
CA SER A 21 -0.55 -55.78 -35.71
C SER A 21 -1.60 -56.25 -34.71
N GLY A 22 -2.63 -55.44 -34.49
CA GLY A 22 -3.89 -55.84 -33.87
C GLY A 22 -4.88 -54.69 -33.82
N GLU A 23 -5.75 -54.61 -34.82
CA GLU A 23 -7.00 -53.84 -34.78
C GLU A 23 -7.86 -54.32 -33.62
N GLU A 24 -8.35 -53.40 -32.78
CA GLU A 24 -9.65 -53.58 -32.15
C GLU A 24 -10.34 -52.23 -31.98
N THR A 25 -11.49 -52.18 -32.65
CA THR A 25 -12.47 -51.11 -32.71
C THR A 25 -13.05 -50.81 -31.33
N GLY A 26 -12.79 -49.60 -30.83
CA GLY A 26 -13.50 -49.03 -29.69
C GLY A 26 -13.86 -47.58 -29.98
N THR A 27 -15.04 -47.36 -30.56
CA THR A 27 -15.67 -46.03 -30.62
C THR A 27 -15.89 -45.49 -29.21
N VAL A 28 -15.01 -44.62 -28.74
CA VAL A 28 -15.26 -43.73 -27.60
C VAL A 28 -15.71 -42.40 -28.17
N GLN A 29 -16.95 -42.03 -27.88
CA GLN A 29 -17.52 -40.73 -28.23
C GLN A 29 -16.74 -39.60 -27.53
N PRO A 30 -16.39 -38.50 -28.23
CA PRO A 30 -15.99 -37.27 -27.57
C PRO A 30 -17.26 -36.48 -27.24
N GLN A 31 -17.96 -36.85 -26.18
CA GLN A 31 -19.00 -36.01 -25.58
C GLN A 31 -18.43 -35.37 -24.32
N GLY A 32 -18.22 -34.05 -24.35
CA GLY A 32 -17.95 -33.31 -23.12
C GLY A 32 -17.31 -31.93 -23.26
N GLU A 33 -16.65 -31.59 -24.38
CA GLU A 33 -15.86 -30.34 -24.43
C GLU A 33 -16.54 -29.17 -25.16
N GLY A 34 -17.55 -29.43 -25.99
CA GLY A 34 -18.19 -28.39 -26.81
C GLY A 34 -19.22 -27.52 -26.09
N GLU A 35 -19.89 -28.05 -25.05
CA GLU A 35 -20.97 -27.35 -24.35
C GLU A 35 -20.42 -26.40 -23.26
N GLU A 36 -19.33 -26.80 -22.61
CA GLU A 36 -18.67 -26.02 -21.55
C GLU A 36 -18.01 -24.74 -22.09
N ILE A 37 -17.50 -24.78 -23.34
CA ILE A 37 -16.91 -23.62 -24.02
C ILE A 37 -17.99 -22.58 -24.36
N GLY A 38 -19.18 -23.02 -24.83
CA GLY A 38 -20.29 -22.14 -25.19
C GLY A 38 -20.96 -21.45 -23.98
N GLU A 39 -21.15 -22.17 -22.87
CA GLU A 39 -21.68 -21.57 -21.64
C GLU A 39 -20.70 -20.59 -20.97
N LYS A 40 -19.40 -20.88 -21.04
CA LYS A 40 -18.36 -20.00 -20.50
C LYS A 40 -18.28 -18.68 -21.28
N GLN A 41 -18.44 -18.75 -22.60
CA GLN A 41 -18.39 -17.60 -23.49
C GLN A 41 -19.61 -16.67 -23.30
N THR A 42 -20.82 -17.23 -23.18
CA THR A 42 -22.04 -16.44 -22.93
C THR A 42 -22.05 -15.77 -21.55
N ARG A 43 -21.50 -16.41 -20.51
CA ARG A 43 -21.31 -15.79 -19.19
C ARG A 43 -20.34 -14.62 -19.20
N ASP A 44 -19.21 -14.75 -19.90
CA ASP A 44 -18.20 -13.70 -19.98
C ASP A 44 -18.66 -12.51 -20.84
N ASP A 45 -19.59 -12.73 -21.77
CA ASP A 45 -20.25 -11.66 -22.55
C ASP A 45 -21.29 -10.88 -21.71
N GLY A 46 -22.10 -11.56 -20.91
CA GLY A 46 -23.04 -10.89 -19.98
C GLY A 46 -22.33 -10.06 -18.92
N LEU A 47 -21.23 -10.58 -18.36
CA LEU A 47 -20.33 -9.84 -17.47
C LEU A 47 -19.73 -8.62 -18.17
N PHE A 48 -19.35 -8.77 -19.44
CA PHE A 48 -18.79 -7.67 -20.21
C PHE A 48 -19.80 -6.54 -20.46
N VAL A 49 -21.06 -6.84 -20.75
CA VAL A 49 -22.11 -5.82 -20.87
C VAL A 49 -22.32 -5.08 -19.55
N PHE A 50 -22.35 -5.81 -18.43
CA PHE A 50 -22.46 -5.18 -17.10
C PHE A 50 -21.25 -4.29 -16.79
N LEU A 51 -20.04 -4.75 -17.11
CA LEU A 51 -18.80 -3.99 -16.98
C LEU A 51 -18.77 -2.74 -17.87
N GLN A 52 -19.23 -2.85 -19.11
CA GLN A 52 -19.35 -1.73 -20.03
C GLN A 52 -20.36 -0.71 -19.49
N HIS A 53 -21.43 -1.17 -18.83
CA HIS A 53 -22.40 -0.31 -18.18
C HIS A 53 -21.81 0.39 -16.95
N LEU A 54 -21.07 -0.31 -16.09
CA LEU A 54 -20.35 0.28 -14.96
C LEU A 54 -19.28 1.30 -15.41
N GLN A 55 -18.57 0.99 -16.50
CA GLN A 55 -17.59 1.89 -17.09
C GLN A 55 -18.26 3.12 -17.71
N TYR A 56 -19.43 2.96 -18.35
CA TYR A 56 -20.24 4.06 -18.87
C TYR A 56 -20.84 4.92 -17.75
N LEU A 57 -21.20 4.29 -16.62
CA LEU A 57 -21.63 4.97 -15.39
C LEU A 57 -20.49 5.75 -14.71
N GLY A 58 -19.24 5.56 -15.16
CA GLY A 58 -18.10 6.30 -14.66
C GLY A 58 -17.79 5.97 -13.22
N LEU A 59 -17.57 4.68 -12.91
CA LEU A 59 -17.14 4.25 -11.58
C LEU A 59 -15.84 4.98 -11.19
N THR A 60 -15.97 6.02 -10.36
CA THR A 60 -14.83 6.80 -9.88
C THR A 60 -14.27 6.21 -8.59
N SER A 61 -13.04 6.59 -8.24
CA SER A 61 -12.45 6.23 -6.94
C SER A 61 -13.29 6.74 -5.76
N GLU A 62 -13.94 7.89 -5.89
CA GLU A 62 -14.80 8.48 -4.87
C GLU A 62 -16.10 7.66 -4.71
N ALA A 63 -16.77 7.32 -5.82
CA ALA A 63 -17.98 6.50 -5.78
C ALA A 63 -17.70 5.13 -5.14
N LEU A 64 -16.58 4.51 -5.51
CA LEU A 64 -16.14 3.25 -4.92
C LEU A 64 -15.85 3.40 -3.42
N ALA A 65 -15.19 4.48 -3.01
CA ALA A 65 -14.89 4.75 -1.61
C ALA A 65 -16.16 4.97 -0.78
N ASP A 66 -17.16 5.67 -1.33
CA ASP A 66 -18.43 5.92 -0.64
C ASP A 66 -19.26 4.64 -0.50
N LEU A 67 -19.31 3.78 -1.53
CA LEU A 67 -19.89 2.44 -1.42
C LEU A 67 -19.14 1.59 -0.39
N ALA A 68 -17.82 1.71 -0.30
CA ALA A 68 -17.00 0.94 0.63
C ALA A 68 -17.10 1.41 2.08
N LYS A 69 -17.65 2.60 2.37
CA LYS A 69 -17.82 3.09 3.76
C LYS A 69 -19.07 2.56 4.45
N GLU A 70 -20.11 2.27 3.68
CA GLU A 70 -21.42 1.88 4.19
C GLU A 70 -21.60 0.37 4.13
N ARG A 71 -22.08 -0.22 5.24
CA ARG A 71 -22.26 -1.66 5.36
C ARG A 71 -23.18 -2.25 4.28
N ASP A 72 -24.24 -1.53 3.93
CA ASP A 72 -25.30 -2.02 3.04
C ASP A 72 -24.87 -1.98 1.57
N SER A 73 -23.92 -1.13 1.21
CA SER A 73 -23.38 -1.01 -0.14
C SER A 73 -21.98 -1.61 -0.30
N PHE A 74 -21.33 -2.00 0.79
CA PHE A 74 -19.99 -2.60 0.77
C PHE A 74 -19.87 -3.81 -0.17
N GLY A 75 -20.91 -4.64 -0.23
CA GLY A 75 -20.95 -5.80 -1.13
C GLY A 75 -20.83 -5.39 -2.61
N PHE A 76 -21.47 -4.28 -2.99
CA PHE A 76 -21.34 -3.72 -4.33
C PHE A 76 -19.93 -3.19 -4.57
N ALA A 77 -19.33 -2.48 -3.60
CA ALA A 77 -17.95 -2.01 -3.73
C ALA A 77 -16.95 -3.17 -3.98
N CYS A 78 -17.11 -4.28 -3.24
CA CYS A 78 -16.29 -5.48 -3.47
C CYS A 78 -16.57 -6.13 -4.83
N LEU A 79 -17.84 -6.22 -5.23
CA LEU A 79 -18.23 -6.78 -6.51
C LEU A 79 -17.65 -5.95 -7.66
N ASP A 80 -17.76 -4.63 -7.60
CA ASP A 80 -17.25 -3.71 -8.62
C ASP A 80 -15.73 -3.85 -8.79
N LEU A 81 -14.98 -3.93 -7.69
CA LEU A 81 -13.53 -4.21 -7.73
C LEU A 81 -13.21 -5.58 -8.32
N PHE A 82 -13.93 -6.63 -7.91
CA PHE A 82 -13.72 -7.97 -8.44
C PHE A 82 -13.98 -8.04 -9.94
N LEU A 83 -15.08 -7.43 -10.38
CA LEU A 83 -15.45 -7.33 -11.78
C LEU A 83 -14.41 -6.53 -12.56
N PHE A 84 -13.95 -5.40 -12.01
CA PHE A 84 -12.88 -4.60 -12.61
C PHE A 84 -11.60 -5.43 -12.82
N GLN A 85 -11.16 -6.19 -11.81
CA GLN A 85 -10.01 -7.08 -11.96
C GLN A 85 -10.22 -8.15 -13.03
N LYS A 86 -11.39 -8.79 -13.07
CA LYS A 86 -11.72 -9.79 -14.09
C LYS A 86 -11.72 -9.17 -15.50
N ALA A 87 -12.30 -7.98 -15.66
CA ALA A 87 -12.33 -7.25 -16.92
C ALA A 87 -10.93 -6.89 -17.43
N ARG A 88 -10.06 -6.46 -16.52
CA ARG A 88 -8.65 -6.17 -16.80
C ARG A 88 -7.89 -7.42 -17.20
N ALA A 89 -8.09 -8.54 -16.50
CA ALA A 89 -7.47 -9.82 -16.85
C ALA A 89 -7.86 -10.31 -18.26
N LEU A 90 -9.06 -9.95 -18.72
CA LEU A 90 -9.54 -10.21 -20.07
C LEU A 90 -9.07 -9.18 -21.11
N GLY A 91 -8.29 -8.16 -20.72
CA GLY A 91 -7.81 -7.09 -21.60
C GLY A 91 -8.89 -6.11 -22.08
N LYS A 92 -10.05 -6.10 -21.41
CA LYS A 92 -11.24 -5.36 -21.87
C LYS A 92 -11.37 -3.95 -21.29
N VAL A 93 -10.53 -3.56 -20.33
CA VAL A 93 -10.62 -2.27 -19.61
C VAL A 93 -9.27 -1.57 -19.59
N SER A 94 -9.25 -0.24 -19.76
CA SER A 94 -8.03 0.56 -19.64
C SER A 94 -7.61 0.73 -18.18
N VAL A 95 -6.30 0.84 -17.95
CA VAL A 95 -5.68 0.89 -16.61
C VAL A 95 -6.10 2.13 -15.80
N ASP A 96 -6.68 3.15 -16.44
CA ASP A 96 -6.90 4.47 -15.84
C ASP A 96 -8.21 4.63 -15.06
N ALA A 97 -9.19 3.73 -15.22
CA ALA A 97 -10.55 3.97 -14.71
C ALA A 97 -10.67 4.08 -13.18
N LEU A 98 -9.75 3.47 -12.42
CA LEU A 98 -9.70 3.55 -10.94
C LEU A 98 -8.43 4.23 -10.42
N ARG A 99 -7.76 5.02 -11.26
CA ARG A 99 -6.58 5.76 -10.83
C ARG A 99 -7.01 6.89 -9.89
N GLY A 100 -6.63 6.82 -8.62
CA GLY A 100 -7.01 7.86 -7.67
C GLY A 100 -6.75 7.55 -6.21
N SER A 101 -7.49 8.29 -5.38
CA SER A 101 -7.49 8.21 -3.93
C SER A 101 -8.70 7.44 -3.42
N ILE A 102 -8.43 6.43 -2.60
CA ILE A 102 -9.47 5.64 -1.94
C ILE A 102 -9.43 5.96 -0.45
N ASP A 103 -10.47 6.63 0.03
CA ASP A 103 -10.66 6.90 1.45
C ASP A 103 -11.70 5.93 2.03
N ILE A 104 -11.24 4.96 2.81
CA ILE A 104 -12.11 4.03 3.55
C ILE A 104 -12.00 4.27 5.06
N SER A 105 -11.65 5.48 5.47
CA SER A 105 -11.78 5.91 6.87
C SER A 105 -13.24 6.27 7.19
N GLY A 106 -13.61 6.10 8.46
CA GLY A 106 -14.96 6.40 8.93
C GLY A 106 -15.99 5.35 8.53
N THR A 107 -15.56 4.13 8.22
CA THR A 107 -16.48 3.03 7.87
C THR A 107 -17.43 2.72 9.03
N ASN A 108 -18.70 2.49 8.72
CA ASN A 108 -19.72 2.18 9.71
C ASN A 108 -20.22 0.74 9.58
N GLY A 109 -20.19 -0.02 10.67
CA GLY A 109 -20.73 -1.38 10.69
C GLY A 109 -19.91 -2.43 9.93
N LEU A 110 -18.71 -2.11 9.45
CA LEU A 110 -17.83 -3.06 8.79
C LEU A 110 -16.99 -3.86 9.79
N SER A 111 -16.73 -5.12 9.44
CA SER A 111 -15.72 -5.93 10.14
C SER A 111 -14.36 -5.75 9.49
N ALA A 112 -13.29 -5.91 10.28
CA ALA A 112 -11.92 -5.92 9.73
C ALA A 112 -11.77 -6.98 8.63
N ARG A 113 -12.44 -8.14 8.74
CA ARG A 113 -12.39 -9.17 7.69
C ARG A 113 -12.90 -8.63 6.35
N ASN A 114 -14.06 -7.96 6.37
CA ASN A 114 -14.65 -7.40 5.16
C ASN A 114 -13.72 -6.33 4.56
N LEU A 115 -13.25 -5.40 5.40
CA LEU A 115 -12.31 -4.37 4.97
C LEU A 115 -11.07 -4.94 4.28
N PHE A 116 -10.48 -6.01 4.81
CA PHE A 116 -9.31 -6.65 4.19
C PHE A 116 -9.63 -7.42 2.91
N LEU A 117 -10.84 -7.97 2.76
CA LEU A 117 -11.28 -8.51 1.46
C LEU A 117 -11.26 -7.40 0.41
N PHE A 118 -11.80 -6.22 0.72
CA PHE A 118 -11.76 -5.07 -0.19
C PHE A 118 -10.32 -4.62 -0.50
N LEU A 119 -9.46 -4.49 0.52
CA LEU A 119 -8.05 -4.11 0.33
C LEU A 119 -7.26 -5.11 -0.52
N ASP A 120 -7.59 -6.39 -0.45
CA ASP A 120 -6.96 -7.44 -1.25
C ASP A 120 -7.30 -7.32 -2.74
N PHE A 121 -8.45 -6.73 -3.09
CA PHE A 121 -8.86 -6.49 -4.48
C PHE A 121 -8.44 -5.14 -5.06
N LEU A 122 -7.68 -4.31 -4.34
CA LEU A 122 -7.24 -3.02 -4.88
C LEU A 122 -6.29 -3.20 -6.09
N PRO A 123 -6.59 -2.56 -7.25
CA PRO A 123 -5.75 -2.67 -8.43
C PRO A 123 -4.49 -1.82 -8.32
N SER A 124 -3.52 -2.10 -9.18
CA SER A 124 -2.24 -1.37 -9.24
C SER A 124 -2.36 0.12 -9.55
N SER A 125 -3.49 0.57 -10.09
CA SER A 125 -3.79 1.97 -10.41
C SER A 125 -4.07 2.84 -9.18
N VAL A 126 -4.37 2.25 -8.02
CA VAL A 126 -4.61 2.99 -6.77
C VAL A 126 -3.29 3.54 -6.25
N GLU A 127 -3.19 4.88 -6.19
CA GLU A 127 -1.98 5.59 -5.77
C GLU A 127 -2.11 6.18 -4.37
N GLU A 128 -3.33 6.43 -3.89
CA GLU A 128 -3.58 6.98 -2.55
C GLU A 128 -4.58 6.14 -1.77
N LEU A 129 -4.27 5.89 -0.50
CA LEU A 129 -5.13 5.16 0.43
C LEU A 129 -5.23 5.91 1.75
N LYS A 130 -6.44 5.98 2.31
CA LYS A 130 -6.68 6.48 3.67
C LYS A 130 -7.42 5.45 4.52
N LEU A 131 -6.86 5.15 5.70
CA LEU A 131 -7.36 4.13 6.62
C LEU A 131 -7.56 4.70 8.03
N ASP A 132 -8.48 4.11 8.78
CA ASP A 132 -8.68 4.42 10.19
C ASP A 132 -8.26 3.28 11.13
N SER A 133 -8.59 3.44 12.43
CA SER A 133 -8.27 2.48 13.47
C SER A 133 -8.79 1.06 13.22
N LEU A 134 -9.90 0.89 12.48
CA LEU A 134 -10.50 -0.41 12.20
C LEU A 134 -9.57 -1.29 11.37
N ALA A 135 -8.78 -0.69 10.49
CA ALA A 135 -7.82 -1.41 9.66
C ALA A 135 -6.53 -1.74 10.40
N VAL A 136 -6.09 -0.87 11.31
CA VAL A 136 -4.69 -0.87 11.78
C VAL A 136 -4.52 -1.35 13.22
N LYS A 137 -5.58 -1.41 14.04
CA LYS A 137 -5.50 -1.79 15.47
C LYS A 137 -6.03 -3.20 15.77
N GLY A 138 -5.65 -3.72 16.94
CA GLY A 138 -6.23 -4.94 17.51
C GLY A 138 -6.14 -6.16 16.59
N ARG A 139 -7.26 -6.84 16.35
CA ARG A 139 -7.33 -8.06 15.51
C ARG A 139 -7.12 -7.78 14.01
N ALA A 140 -7.17 -6.52 13.60
CA ALA A 140 -6.95 -6.10 12.23
C ALA A 140 -5.45 -5.96 11.90
N LEU A 141 -4.63 -5.59 12.89
CA LEU A 141 -3.19 -5.34 12.72
C LEU A 141 -2.42 -6.46 12.00
N PRO A 142 -2.61 -7.77 12.31
CA PRO A 142 -1.90 -8.82 11.56
C PRO A 142 -2.29 -8.88 10.08
N ARG A 143 -3.56 -8.57 9.75
CA ARG A 143 -4.02 -8.50 8.36
C ARG A 143 -3.45 -7.28 7.66
N PHE A 144 -3.35 -6.16 8.37
CA PHE A 144 -2.71 -4.96 7.86
C PHE A 144 -1.24 -5.17 7.53
N VAL A 145 -0.50 -5.82 8.43
CA VAL A 145 0.89 -6.21 8.20
C VAL A 145 1.01 -7.11 6.96
N ARG A 146 0.14 -8.12 6.82
CA ARG A 146 0.11 -9.00 5.64
C ARG A 146 -0.19 -8.24 4.36
N PHE A 147 -1.11 -7.28 4.41
CA PHE A 147 -1.40 -6.40 3.27
C PHE A 147 -0.16 -5.61 2.84
N LEU A 148 0.55 -4.96 3.77
CA LEU A 148 1.78 -4.23 3.45
C LEU A 148 2.87 -5.13 2.87
N GLN A 149 3.05 -6.33 3.43
CA GLN A 149 3.98 -7.33 2.92
C GLN A 149 3.64 -7.76 1.49
N ARG A 150 2.35 -7.97 1.18
CA ARG A 150 1.89 -8.26 -0.20
C ARG A 150 2.21 -7.11 -1.15
N VAL A 151 1.94 -5.87 -0.74
CA VAL A 151 2.24 -4.68 -1.56
C VAL A 151 3.75 -4.56 -1.81
N GLN A 152 4.59 -4.87 -0.82
CA GLN A 152 6.05 -4.94 -1.01
C GLN A 152 6.45 -6.06 -1.99
N ALA A 153 5.87 -7.26 -1.85
CA ALA A 153 6.21 -8.43 -2.68
C ALA A 153 5.78 -8.28 -4.15
N ALA A 154 4.66 -7.61 -4.42
CA ALA A 154 4.17 -7.36 -5.78
C ALA A 154 5.18 -6.55 -6.63
N ARG A 155 6.05 -5.77 -5.99
CA ARG A 155 7.13 -5.04 -6.68
C ARG A 155 8.24 -5.94 -7.20
N SER A 156 8.38 -7.15 -6.66
CA SER A 156 9.30 -8.16 -7.17
C SER A 156 8.71 -8.94 -8.36
N GLY A 157 7.57 -8.49 -8.91
CA GLY A 157 6.89 -9.11 -10.05
C GLY A 157 5.89 -10.20 -9.66
N VAL A 158 5.64 -10.41 -8.35
CA VAL A 158 4.77 -11.48 -7.86
C VAL A 158 3.42 -10.91 -7.43
N GLY A 159 2.46 -10.90 -8.35
CA GLY A 159 1.05 -10.60 -8.09
C GLY A 159 0.63 -9.14 -8.29
N GLU A 160 -0.67 -8.90 -8.31
CA GLU A 160 -1.28 -7.57 -8.43
C GLU A 160 -1.47 -6.94 -7.04
N ALA A 161 -0.99 -5.72 -6.87
CA ALA A 161 -1.16 -4.94 -5.65
C ALA A 161 -1.15 -3.43 -5.98
N PRO A 162 -1.77 -2.58 -5.14
CA PRO A 162 -1.81 -1.14 -5.35
C PRO A 162 -0.41 -0.51 -5.34
N HIS A 163 -0.17 0.46 -6.23
CA HIS A 163 1.08 1.21 -6.30
C HIS A 163 0.99 2.49 -5.46
N LEU A 164 0.96 2.33 -4.14
CA LEU A 164 0.75 3.44 -3.21
C LEU A 164 1.92 4.43 -3.23
N LYS A 165 1.58 5.69 -3.51
CA LYS A 165 2.42 6.89 -3.38
C LYS A 165 2.01 7.73 -2.19
N ASN A 166 0.71 7.81 -1.88
CA ASN A 166 0.21 8.58 -0.75
C ASN A 166 -0.48 7.64 0.24
N PHE A 167 -0.13 7.75 1.52
CA PHE A 167 -0.76 6.95 2.55
C PHE A 167 -1.12 7.82 3.75
N ILE A 168 -2.41 7.82 4.08
CA ILE A 168 -2.98 8.67 5.12
C ILE A 168 -3.54 7.79 6.23
N PHE A 169 -3.04 7.98 7.44
CA PHE A 169 -3.62 7.43 8.65
C PHE A 169 -4.60 8.46 9.21
N ALA A 170 -5.87 8.08 9.36
CA ALA A 170 -6.86 8.93 10.03
C ALA A 170 -6.41 9.25 11.46
N GLN A 171 -6.95 10.32 12.04
CA GLN A 171 -6.59 10.70 13.42
C GLN A 171 -6.89 9.57 14.39
N ASN A 172 -6.02 9.38 15.39
CA ASN A 172 -6.11 8.30 16.38
C ASN A 172 -6.19 6.87 15.79
N SER A 173 -5.82 6.68 14.52
CA SER A 173 -5.84 5.36 13.88
C SER A 173 -4.65 4.51 14.32
N ILE A 174 -3.45 5.07 14.41
CA ILE A 174 -2.21 4.33 14.71
C ILE A 174 -1.55 4.87 15.99
N GLY A 175 -1.10 3.97 16.88
CA GLY A 175 -0.41 4.33 18.11
C GLY A 175 1.02 3.78 18.16
N SER A 176 1.67 3.96 19.30
CA SER A 176 3.03 3.43 19.56
C SER A 176 3.12 1.91 19.42
N THR A 177 2.08 1.18 19.82
CA THR A 177 2.02 -0.29 19.77
C THR A 177 2.00 -0.83 18.34
N GLU A 178 1.22 -0.20 17.46
CA GLU A 178 1.14 -0.60 16.05
C GLU A 178 2.36 -0.13 15.24
N ALA A 179 2.88 1.06 15.56
CA ALA A 179 3.96 1.72 14.84
C ALA A 179 5.19 0.82 14.64
N GLY A 180 5.62 0.11 15.68
CA GLY A 180 6.78 -0.81 15.62
C GLY A 180 6.61 -1.99 14.67
N ARG A 181 5.38 -2.32 14.28
CA ARG A 181 5.09 -3.39 13.31
C ARG A 181 4.79 -2.87 11.91
N VAL A 182 4.29 -1.64 11.82
CA VAL A 182 3.86 -1.03 10.56
C VAL A 182 5.00 -0.32 9.85
N PHE A 183 5.78 0.51 10.56
CA PHE A 183 6.78 1.37 9.91
C PHE A 183 8.04 0.66 9.39
N PRO A 184 8.47 -0.50 9.93
CA PRO A 184 9.47 -1.32 9.25
C PRO A 184 9.01 -1.83 7.87
N LEU A 185 7.70 -1.84 7.62
CA LEU A 185 7.07 -2.25 6.37
C LEU A 185 6.67 -1.06 5.48
N LEU A 186 7.29 0.12 5.69
CA LEU A 186 7.10 1.25 4.79
C LEU A 186 7.37 0.86 3.32
N LEU A 187 6.63 1.50 2.42
CA LEU A 187 6.67 1.21 1.00
C LEU A 187 7.69 2.13 0.33
N PRO A 188 8.71 1.60 -0.39
CA PRO A 188 9.73 2.46 -0.99
C PRO A 188 9.18 3.40 -2.08
N SER A 189 7.97 3.16 -2.59
CA SER A 189 7.26 4.00 -3.57
C SER A 189 6.51 5.18 -2.93
N LEU A 190 6.42 5.19 -1.60
CA LEU A 190 5.63 6.17 -0.88
C LEU A 190 6.30 7.55 -0.98
N GLU A 191 5.56 8.52 -1.50
CA GLU A 191 5.94 9.93 -1.62
C GLU A 191 5.34 10.78 -0.50
N PHE A 192 4.13 10.47 -0.04
CA PHE A 192 3.45 11.19 1.03
C PHE A 192 2.98 10.24 2.14
N LEU A 193 3.37 10.52 3.38
CA LEU A 193 2.89 9.81 4.57
C LEU A 193 2.29 10.81 5.56
N CYS A 194 1.00 10.68 5.85
CA CYS A 194 0.33 11.51 6.85
C CYS A 194 0.03 10.71 8.11
N LEU A 195 0.63 11.14 9.22
CA LEU A 195 0.45 10.59 10.56
C LEU A 195 -0.19 11.61 11.50
N LYS A 196 -0.74 12.71 10.95
CA LYS A 196 -1.30 13.81 11.74
C LYS A 196 -2.33 13.33 12.76
N GLY A 197 -2.18 13.77 14.01
CA GLY A 197 -3.10 13.47 15.11
C GLY A 197 -3.06 12.01 15.57
N ASN A 198 -1.95 11.30 15.35
CA ASN A 198 -1.73 9.94 15.83
C ASN A 198 -0.68 9.93 16.94
N PRO A 199 -1.01 9.56 18.20
CA PRO A 199 -0.07 9.63 19.32
C PRO A 199 0.98 8.51 19.25
N LEU A 200 2.00 8.71 18.42
CA LEU A 200 3.08 7.74 18.19
C LEU A 200 4.04 7.66 19.38
N GLY A 201 4.29 8.79 20.04
CA GLY A 201 5.32 8.94 21.05
C GLY A 201 6.74 8.61 20.53
N ILE A 202 7.74 8.61 21.43
CA ILE A 202 9.13 8.27 21.06
C ILE A 202 9.26 6.88 20.40
N PRO A 203 8.60 5.81 20.89
CA PRO A 203 8.72 4.49 20.27
C PRO A 203 8.22 4.46 18.82
N GLY A 204 7.09 5.12 18.53
CA GLY A 204 6.57 5.18 17.18
C GLY A 204 7.42 6.03 16.24
N ILE A 205 7.98 7.16 16.72
CA ILE A 205 8.93 7.97 15.95
C ILE A 205 10.21 7.20 15.65
N ARG A 206 10.71 6.41 16.61
CA ARG A 206 11.87 5.52 16.38
C ARG A 206 11.59 4.49 15.29
N ALA A 207 10.39 3.89 15.29
CA ALA A 207 10.00 2.94 14.25
C ALA A 207 9.93 3.60 12.85
N VAL A 208 9.48 4.86 12.75
CA VAL A 208 9.55 5.63 11.49
C VAL A 208 11.00 5.83 11.07
N ALA A 209 11.87 6.24 12.00
CA ALA A 209 13.28 6.48 11.75
C ALA A 209 14.02 5.21 11.30
N GLU A 210 13.69 4.05 11.88
CA GLU A 210 14.19 2.73 11.46
C GLU A 210 13.77 2.41 10.03
N GLY A 211 12.49 2.59 9.68
CA GLY A 211 12.02 2.40 8.30
C GLY A 211 12.75 3.30 7.28
N ILE A 212 13.06 4.55 7.66
CA ILE A 212 13.87 5.46 6.85
C ILE A 212 15.30 4.91 6.70
N ARG A 213 15.95 4.54 7.81
CA ARG A 213 17.30 3.95 7.83
C ARG A 213 17.40 2.66 7.05
N ASP A 214 16.34 1.88 6.96
CA ASP A 214 16.29 0.65 6.16
C ASP A 214 16.06 0.91 4.66
N GLY A 215 15.96 2.19 4.26
CA GLY A 215 15.76 2.59 2.87
C GLY A 215 14.34 2.33 2.37
N LYS A 216 13.40 2.05 3.29
CA LYS A 216 11.99 1.78 2.96
C LYS A 216 11.19 3.04 2.66
N ALA A 217 11.79 4.21 2.82
CA ALA A 217 11.20 5.52 2.56
C ALA A 217 12.01 6.33 1.53
N VAL A 218 12.68 5.67 0.57
CA VAL A 218 13.58 6.34 -0.39
C VAL A 218 12.88 7.38 -1.27
N SER A 219 11.63 7.15 -1.66
CA SER A 219 10.84 8.09 -2.45
C SER A 219 10.05 9.08 -1.60
N LEU A 220 10.16 9.03 -0.28
CA LEU A 220 9.34 9.86 0.60
C LEU A 220 9.71 11.32 0.42
N ARG A 221 8.73 12.10 -0.03
CA ARG A 221 8.83 13.54 -0.27
C ARG A 221 8.12 14.35 0.78
N ASN A 222 7.20 13.77 1.54
CA ASN A 222 6.38 14.48 2.50
C ASN A 222 6.03 13.57 3.68
N LEU A 223 6.29 14.02 4.90
CA LEU A 223 5.98 13.30 6.13
C LEU A 223 5.28 14.23 7.12
N ASP A 224 3.98 14.04 7.35
CA ASP A 224 3.22 14.86 8.30
C ASP A 224 3.18 14.19 9.68
N LEU A 225 3.84 14.82 10.66
CA LEU A 225 3.94 14.41 12.06
C LEU A 225 3.23 15.41 13.00
N GLU A 226 2.36 16.28 12.50
CA GLU A 226 1.59 17.20 13.33
C GLU A 226 0.77 16.44 14.40
N ASP A 227 0.77 16.95 15.65
CA ASP A 227 0.01 16.36 16.76
C ASP A 227 0.33 14.85 17.02
N THR A 228 1.56 14.40 16.74
CA THR A 228 1.99 12.99 16.97
C THR A 228 2.66 12.70 18.31
N GLY A 229 2.85 13.74 19.13
CA GLY A 229 3.70 13.67 20.32
C GLY A 229 5.20 13.78 20.03
N LEU A 230 5.58 14.25 18.84
CA LEU A 230 6.96 14.58 18.49
C LEU A 230 7.52 15.67 19.41
N ASN A 231 8.63 15.38 20.08
CA ASN A 231 9.38 16.29 20.95
C ASN A 231 10.82 16.46 20.40
N GLN A 232 11.68 17.18 21.14
CA GLN A 232 13.06 17.44 20.74
C GLN A 232 13.87 16.15 20.50
N GLU A 233 13.73 15.14 21.36
CA GLU A 233 14.39 13.85 21.20
C GLU A 233 13.93 13.13 19.93
N GLY A 234 12.62 13.13 19.65
CA GLY A 234 12.08 12.53 18.43
C GLY A 234 12.58 13.21 17.15
N VAL A 235 12.77 14.53 17.17
CA VAL A 235 13.37 15.26 16.05
C VAL A 235 14.82 14.84 15.82
N GLU A 236 15.61 14.72 16.89
CA GLU A 236 17.01 14.28 16.79
C GLU A 236 17.14 12.87 16.22
N ILE A 237 16.25 11.96 16.62
CA ILE A 237 16.17 10.59 16.08
C ILE A 237 15.91 10.62 14.56
N LEU A 238 14.95 11.43 14.11
CA LEU A 238 14.63 11.54 12.69
C LEU A 238 15.77 12.18 11.89
N CYS A 239 16.39 13.24 12.41
CA CYS A 239 17.53 13.89 11.75
C CYS A 239 18.69 12.92 11.52
N ARG A 240 19.07 12.14 12.54
CA ARG A 240 20.12 11.11 12.40
C ARG A 240 19.76 10.07 11.35
N ALA A 241 18.51 9.58 11.36
CA ALA A 241 18.07 8.60 10.39
C ALA A 241 18.10 9.10 8.94
N THR A 242 17.81 10.39 8.71
CA THR A 242 17.92 11.01 7.39
C THR A 242 19.36 11.27 6.97
N GLU A 243 20.24 11.65 7.90
CA GLU A 243 21.67 11.86 7.66
C GLU A 243 22.36 10.54 7.26
N ASP A 244 22.09 9.45 7.98
CA ASP A 244 22.62 8.10 7.71
C ASP A 244 22.31 7.62 6.29
N ARG A 245 21.22 8.12 5.69
CA ARG A 245 20.76 7.75 4.34
C ARG A 245 21.07 8.77 3.25
N GLY A 246 21.74 9.87 3.59
CA GLY A 246 22.02 10.95 2.64
C GLY A 246 20.76 11.70 2.16
N LEU A 247 19.64 11.59 2.89
CA LEU A 247 18.43 12.36 2.64
C LEU A 247 18.66 13.77 3.19
N LYS A 248 18.85 14.77 2.31
CA LYS A 248 19.14 16.16 2.71
C LYS A 248 17.93 16.80 3.40
N VAL A 249 18.11 17.24 4.64
CA VAL A 249 17.08 17.95 5.41
C VAL A 249 17.29 19.47 5.28
N GLU A 250 16.36 20.20 4.66
CA GLU A 250 16.38 21.68 4.66
C GLU A 250 15.42 22.28 5.70
N ARG A 251 15.90 23.33 6.40
CA ARG A 251 15.25 23.97 7.56
C ARG A 251 14.63 25.30 7.14
N ASP A 252 13.32 25.34 6.87
CA ASP A 252 12.65 26.60 6.55
C ASP A 252 11.82 27.13 7.74
N SER A 253 12.14 28.36 8.14
CA SER A 253 11.60 29.05 9.32
C SER A 253 10.42 29.99 9.03
N GLU A 254 9.79 29.90 7.85
CA GLU A 254 9.00 31.02 7.31
C GLU A 254 7.47 30.83 7.28
N SER A 255 6.88 30.11 8.25
CA SER A 255 5.41 30.05 8.44
C SER A 255 4.87 30.80 9.65
N ILE A 256 5.64 31.71 10.27
CA ILE A 256 5.18 32.58 11.38
C ILE A 256 5.02 34.05 10.95
N ARG A 257 4.50 34.34 9.76
CA ARG A 257 4.15 35.72 9.37
C ARG A 257 2.83 35.80 8.61
N LYS A 258 1.73 35.40 9.26
CA LYS A 258 0.38 35.95 9.02
C LYS A 258 -0.59 35.53 10.14
N SER A 259 -0.29 35.96 11.36
CA SER A 259 -1.33 36.19 12.36
C SER A 259 -1.00 37.50 13.07
N THR A 260 -1.30 38.60 12.40
CA THR A 260 -1.50 39.89 13.05
C THR A 260 -2.66 39.74 14.03
N CYS A 261 -2.37 39.63 15.31
CA CYS A 261 -3.23 40.16 16.35
C CYS A 261 -2.31 40.85 17.36
N GLY A 262 -2.60 42.13 17.58
CA GLY A 262 -1.70 43.06 18.24
C GLY A 262 -1.64 42.89 19.75
N ARG A 263 -0.71 43.70 20.28
CA ARG A 263 -0.38 44.01 21.68
C ARG A 263 0.53 43.02 22.40
N ARG A 264 1.60 43.65 22.90
CA ARG A 264 2.77 43.11 23.55
C ARG A 264 2.41 42.72 24.98
N GLU A 265 2.74 41.50 25.36
CA GLU A 265 3.19 41.19 26.73
C GLU A 265 4.56 40.50 26.66
N PRO A 266 5.57 40.95 27.41
CA PRO A 266 6.89 40.34 27.42
C PRO A 266 6.93 39.19 28.43
N GLY A 267 6.74 37.95 27.99
CA GLY A 267 6.80 36.81 28.92
C GLY A 267 6.63 35.40 28.36
N CYS A 268 6.73 35.16 27.05
CA CYS A 268 6.54 33.81 26.49
C CYS A 268 7.74 33.36 25.66
N GLY A 269 8.40 32.30 26.13
CA GLY A 269 9.45 31.56 25.43
C GLY A 269 9.02 31.16 24.01
N GLY A 270 9.91 31.41 23.06
CA GLY A 270 9.69 31.19 21.63
C GLY A 270 9.26 29.77 21.31
N ARG A 271 8.15 29.63 20.58
CA ARG A 271 7.73 28.36 19.96
C ARG A 271 8.44 28.21 18.62
N ARG A 272 8.99 27.02 18.36
CA ARG A 272 9.46 26.61 17.04
C ARG A 272 8.45 25.64 16.44
N ALA A 273 7.83 26.04 15.33
CA ALA A 273 7.14 25.16 14.41
C ALA A 273 8.18 24.63 13.40
N LEU A 274 8.18 23.34 13.08
CA LEU A 274 9.06 22.75 12.06
C LEU A 274 8.24 22.44 10.80
N CYS A 275 8.54 23.16 9.73
CA CYS A 275 8.19 22.77 8.36
C CYS A 275 9.52 22.54 7.62
N VAL A 276 9.80 21.32 7.21
CA VAL A 276 10.89 21.00 6.28
C VAL A 276 10.36 21.29 4.87
N SER A 277 11.18 21.81 3.95
CA SER A 277 10.97 21.93 2.49
C SER A 277 12.25 22.47 1.84
N ALA A 278 12.52 22.14 0.57
CA ALA A 278 13.64 22.67 -0.21
C ALA A 278 13.22 23.12 -1.61
N ARG A 279 13.85 24.17 -2.12
CA ARG A 279 13.76 24.68 -3.51
C ARG A 279 15.09 24.40 -4.23
N ASN A 280 15.16 23.36 -5.08
CA ASN A 280 15.97 23.26 -6.33
C ASN A 280 16.00 21.83 -6.91
N PRO A 281 16.27 21.64 -8.22
CA PRO A 281 15.56 20.62 -9.02
C PRO A 281 16.19 19.21 -9.14
N CYS A 282 17.35 18.91 -8.55
CA CYS A 282 18.10 17.69 -8.94
C CYS A 282 18.18 16.56 -7.91
N ALA A 283 17.60 16.70 -6.72
CA ALA A 283 17.42 15.58 -5.79
C ALA A 283 16.23 15.88 -4.87
N VAL A 284 15.15 15.13 -5.00
CA VAL A 284 13.93 15.39 -4.23
C VAL A 284 14.08 14.79 -2.84
N ALA A 285 14.21 15.63 -1.83
CA ALA A 285 14.33 15.23 -0.43
C ALA A 285 12.96 15.22 0.30
N PRO A 286 12.81 14.46 1.41
CA PRO A 286 11.59 14.42 2.20
C PRO A 286 11.31 15.73 2.97
N LYS A 287 10.12 16.28 2.74
CA LYS A 287 9.44 17.41 3.37
C LYS A 287 8.70 16.96 4.63
N VAL A 288 9.37 16.90 5.77
CA VAL A 288 8.74 16.64 7.09
C VAL A 288 7.99 17.87 7.64
N ARG A 289 6.70 17.76 7.95
CA ARG A 289 5.90 18.81 8.63
C ARG A 289 5.61 18.36 10.06
N ALA A 290 5.95 19.16 11.07
CA ALA A 290 5.65 18.88 12.47
C ALA A 290 5.28 20.16 13.25
N LEU A 291 4.07 20.20 13.80
CA LEU A 291 3.65 21.21 14.77
C LEU A 291 3.48 20.55 16.14
N GLY A 292 4.25 21.00 17.14
CA GLY A 292 4.12 20.56 18.53
C GLY A 292 3.17 21.47 19.32
N ARG A 293 2.20 20.89 20.05
CA ARG A 293 1.36 21.63 21.01
C ARG A 293 2.03 21.75 22.39
N ARG A 294 1.66 22.83 23.09
CA ARG A 294 1.97 23.04 24.52
C ARG A 294 1.31 21.96 25.36
N TYR A 295 2.08 21.28 26.21
CA TYR A 295 1.55 20.80 27.48
C TYR A 295 1.41 22.02 28.39
N SER A 296 0.19 22.47 28.64
CA SER A 296 -0.08 23.38 29.75
C SER A 296 0.08 22.56 31.01
N LYS A 297 1.18 22.76 31.75
CA LYS A 297 1.24 22.33 33.14
C LYS A 297 0.18 23.15 33.86
N HIS A 298 -0.87 22.50 34.35
CA HIS A 298 -1.71 23.08 35.39
C HIS A 298 -0.83 23.21 36.64
N CYS A 299 -0.37 24.43 36.91
CA CYS A 299 -0.13 24.91 38.27
C CYS A 299 -1.35 25.73 38.67
#